data_AF-A0A161M8F0-F1
#
_entry.id   AF-A0A161M8F0-F1
#
_cell.length_a   1.000
_cell.length_b   1.000
_cell.length_c   1.000
_cell.angle_alpha   90.00
_cell.angle_beta   90.00
_cell.angle_gamma   90.00
#
_symmetry.space_group_name_H-M   'P 1'
#
loop_
_entity.id
_entity.type
_entity.pdbx_description
1 polymer ?
#
loop_
_entity_poly.entity_id
_entity_poly.type
_entity_poly.pdbx_seq_one_letter_code
_entity_poly.pdbx_strand_id
1 'polypeptide(L)'
;MQGLNKHARLLLRNMLKKNGEPFNVEEMIVPCTLDIICETAMGHSLNTQDSDGNNDYLRAVRRTCHLIFQRCVKLVYSREWLYALTLDGRDFFRNLNYLHKFTENIIRNRKWIT
;
A
#
# COMPACT_ATOMS: atom_id res chain seq x y z
N MET A 1 4.11 13.84 14.94
CA MET A 1 2.82 14.37 14.41
C MET A 1 2.95 15.20 13.12
N GLN A 2 4.13 15.76 12.78
CA GLN A 2 4.28 16.60 11.59
C GLN A 2 3.93 15.90 10.26
N GLY A 3 4.31 14.62 10.09
CA GLY A 3 4.00 13.83 8.88
C GLY A 3 2.50 13.60 8.66
N LEU A 4 1.74 13.32 9.71
CA LEU A 4 0.28 13.17 9.64
C LEU A 4 -0.39 14.45 9.13
N ASN A 5 -0.05 15.60 9.73
CA ASN A 5 -0.65 16.88 9.35
C ASN A 5 -0.27 17.31 7.92
N LYS A 6 0.95 16.95 7.46
CA LYS A 6 1.40 17.18 6.08
C LYS A 6 0.51 16.42 5.09
N HIS A 7 0.36 15.11 5.28
CA HIS A 7 -0.42 14.25 4.39
C HIS A 7 -1.92 14.53 4.46
N ALA A 8 -2.46 14.87 5.63
CA ALA A 8 -3.86 15.30 5.75
C ALA A 8 -4.14 16.58 4.95
N ARG A 9 -3.22 17.55 4.94
CA ARG A 9 -3.36 18.76 4.11
C ARG A 9 -3.29 18.47 2.61
N LEU A 10 -2.45 17.51 2.19
CA LEU A 10 -2.37 17.08 0.80
C LEU A 10 -3.68 16.40 0.35
N LEU A 11 -4.22 15.53 1.20
CA LEU A 11 -5.52 14.89 0.99
C LEU A 11 -6.63 15.92 0.80
N LEU A 12 -6.73 16.91 1.70
CA LEU A 12 -7.72 17.98 1.60
C LEU A 12 -7.56 18.80 0.32
N ARG A 13 -6.33 19.10 -0.10
CA ARG A 13 -6.09 19.76 -1.39
C ARG A 13 -6.61 18.93 -2.56
N ASN A 14 -6.38 17.62 -2.56
CA ASN A 14 -6.86 16.72 -3.60
C ASN A 14 -8.39 16.56 -3.61
N MET A 15 -9.03 16.58 -2.43
CA MET A 15 -10.48 16.62 -2.30
C MET A 15 -11.07 17.93 -2.84
N LEU A 16 -10.50 19.07 -2.47
CA LEU A 16 -10.97 20.39 -2.93
C LEU A 16 -10.87 20.56 -4.45
N LYS A 17 -9.86 19.94 -5.09
CA LYS A 17 -9.73 19.91 -6.57
C LYS A 17 -10.89 19.19 -7.28
N LYS A 18 -11.69 18.37 -6.59
CA LYS A 18 -12.87 17.73 -7.19
C LYS A 18 -14.03 18.70 -7.42
N ASN A 19 -14.00 19.90 -6.82
CA ASN A 19 -14.95 20.98 -7.10
C ASN A 19 -16.44 20.57 -6.98
N GLY A 20 -16.77 19.75 -5.96
CA GLY A 20 -18.14 19.28 -5.73
C GLY A 20 -18.53 18.01 -6.48
N GLU A 21 -17.67 17.51 -7.37
CA GLU A 21 -17.92 16.24 -8.07
C GLU A 21 -17.85 15.05 -7.10
N PRO A 22 -18.74 14.06 -7.25
CA PRO A 22 -18.65 12.80 -6.51
C PRO A 22 -17.30 12.11 -6.77
N PHE A 23 -16.71 11.56 -5.72
CA PHE A 23 -15.47 10.80 -5.83
C PHE A 23 -15.49 9.60 -4.90
N ASN A 24 -14.69 8.59 -5.24
CA ASN A 24 -14.46 7.46 -4.35
C ASN A 24 -13.50 7.87 -3.22
N VAL A 25 -13.99 7.87 -1.98
CA VAL A 25 -13.20 8.23 -0.80
C VAL A 25 -12.03 7.27 -0.60
N GLU A 26 -12.18 5.99 -0.93
CA GLU A 26 -11.13 4.98 -0.82
C GLU A 26 -9.92 5.31 -1.70
N GLU A 27 -10.16 5.88 -2.89
CA GLU A 27 -9.09 6.29 -3.82
C GLU A 27 -8.23 7.41 -3.25
N MET A 28 -8.72 8.17 -2.28
CA MET A 28 -7.99 9.26 -1.65
C MET A 28 -7.43 8.90 -0.27
N ILE A 29 -8.19 8.20 0.57
CA ILE A 29 -7.77 7.84 1.93
C ILE A 29 -6.68 6.77 1.93
N VAL A 30 -6.76 5.76 1.05
CA VAL A 30 -5.79 4.66 1.05
C VAL A 30 -4.37 5.13 0.73
N PRO A 31 -4.12 5.92 -0.35
CA PRO A 31 -2.79 6.49 -0.61
C PRO A 31 -2.30 7.36 0.54
N CYS A 32 -3.17 8.22 1.10
CA CYS A 32 -2.82 9.08 2.22
C CYS A 32 -2.37 8.29 3.46
N THR A 33 -3.12 7.26 3.81
CA THR A 33 -2.80 6.39 4.94
C THR A 33 -1.46 5.68 4.72
N LEU A 34 -1.22 5.21 3.50
CA LEU A 34 0.03 4.53 3.15
C LEU A 34 1.23 5.47 3.23
N ASP A 35 1.13 6.68 2.68
CA ASP A 35 2.16 7.71 2.76
C ASP A 35 2.50 8.06 4.22
N ILE A 36 1.50 8.19 5.08
CA ILE A 36 1.70 8.46 6.52
C ILE A 36 2.49 7.33 7.18
N ILE A 37 2.09 6.08 6.99
CA ILE A 37 2.77 4.93 7.62
C ILE A 37 4.20 4.80 7.09
N CYS A 38 4.39 4.97 5.78
CA CYS A 38 5.72 4.87 5.17
C CYS A 38 6.65 6.00 5.63
N GLU A 39 6.15 7.23 5.70
CA GLU A 39 6.97 8.37 6.17
C GLU A 39 7.27 8.26 7.67
N THR A 40 6.27 7.92 8.49
CA THR A 40 6.41 7.93 9.96
C THR A 40 7.10 6.68 10.52
N ALA A 41 6.73 5.49 10.08
CA ALA A 41 7.32 4.25 10.59
C ALA A 41 8.58 3.84 9.80
N MET A 42 8.54 4.00 8.48
CA MET A 42 9.61 3.54 7.58
C MET A 42 10.60 4.65 7.18
N GLY A 43 10.33 5.91 7.51
CA GLY A 43 11.21 7.03 7.19
C GLY A 43 11.39 7.21 5.69
N HIS A 44 10.44 6.73 4.89
CA HIS A 44 10.51 6.72 3.44
C HIS A 44 9.24 7.33 2.85
N SER A 45 9.39 8.33 1.99
CA SER A 45 8.26 9.03 1.38
C SER A 45 7.91 8.39 0.04
N LEU A 46 6.69 7.83 -0.06
CA LEU A 46 6.18 7.19 -1.27
C LEU A 46 5.53 8.16 -2.25
N ASN A 47 5.02 9.30 -1.74
CA ASN A 47 4.30 10.33 -2.49
C ASN A 47 3.15 9.77 -3.35
N THR A 48 2.41 8.77 -2.84
CA THR A 48 1.34 8.10 -3.58
C THR A 48 0.07 8.92 -3.76
N GLN A 49 -0.07 10.03 -3.03
CA GLN A 49 -1.16 11.00 -3.21
C GLN A 49 -1.01 11.91 -4.44
N ASP A 50 0.18 12.00 -5.05
CA ASP A 50 0.41 12.77 -6.26
C ASP A 50 0.25 11.91 -7.51
N SER A 51 -0.13 12.54 -8.64
CA SER A 51 -0.36 11.86 -9.92
C SER A 51 0.88 11.14 -10.48
N ASP A 52 2.08 11.55 -10.05
CA ASP A 52 3.37 10.97 -10.43
C ASP A 52 3.96 10.02 -9.37
N GLY A 53 3.16 9.65 -8.36
CA GLY A 53 3.58 8.85 -7.21
C GLY A 53 3.92 7.39 -7.52
N ASN A 54 4.65 6.74 -6.61
CA ASN A 54 5.05 5.33 -6.74
C ASN A 54 3.85 4.37 -6.54
N ASN A 55 3.04 4.24 -7.59
CA ASN A 55 1.78 3.52 -7.58
C ASN A 55 1.96 1.99 -7.53
N ASP A 56 3.17 1.49 -7.73
CA ASP A 56 3.49 0.05 -7.72
C ASP A 56 3.36 -0.55 -6.32
N TYR A 57 3.87 0.14 -5.30
CA TYR A 57 3.73 -0.30 -3.92
C TYR A 57 2.28 -0.23 -3.44
N LEU A 58 1.58 0.86 -3.74
CA LEU A 58 0.15 1.00 -3.44
C LEU A 58 -0.68 -0.12 -4.09
N ARG A 59 -0.42 -0.42 -5.37
CA ARG A 59 -1.08 -1.50 -6.10
C ARG A 59 -0.78 -2.87 -5.51
N ALA A 60 0.48 -3.15 -5.16
CA ALA A 60 0.86 -4.41 -4.52
C ALA A 60 0.17 -4.58 -3.16
N VAL A 61 0.12 -3.52 -2.33
CA VAL A 61 -0.59 -3.55 -1.04
C VAL A 61 -2.09 -3.82 -1.24
N ARG A 62 -2.75 -3.07 -2.13
CA ARG A 62 -4.19 -3.27 -2.42
C ARG A 62 -4.47 -4.69 -2.90
N ARG A 63 -3.67 -5.21 -3.83
CA ARG A 63 -3.85 -6.57 -4.38
C ARG A 63 -3.64 -7.63 -3.31
N THR A 64 -2.59 -7.52 -2.51
CA THR A 64 -2.31 -8.43 -1.39
C THR A 64 -3.45 -8.42 -0.37
N CYS A 65 -3.92 -7.24 0.07
CA CYS A 65 -5.05 -7.14 1.01
C CYS A 65 -6.33 -7.77 0.47
N HIS A 66 -6.65 -7.54 -0.80
CA HIS A 66 -7.81 -8.16 -1.45
C HIS A 66 -7.71 -9.70 -1.44
N LEU A 67 -6.55 -10.23 -1.81
CA LEU A 67 -6.29 -11.68 -1.83
C LEU A 67 -6.33 -12.29 -0.41
N ILE A 68 -5.82 -11.59 0.60
CA ILE A 68 -5.93 -12.01 2.01
C ILE A 68 -7.40 -12.11 2.41
N PHE A 69 -8.20 -11.09 2.11
CA PHE A 69 -9.62 -11.09 2.43
C PHE A 69 -10.35 -12.27 1.76
N GLN A 70 -10.06 -12.54 0.48
CA GLN A 70 -10.60 -13.71 -0.23
C GLN A 70 -10.17 -15.04 0.40
N ARG A 71 -8.92 -15.15 0.89
CA ARG A 71 -8.45 -16.34 1.60
C ARG A 71 -9.15 -16.54 2.94
N CYS A 72 -9.38 -15.47 3.69
CA CYS A 72 -10.06 -15.53 4.98
C CYS A 72 -11.49 -16.08 4.87
N VAL A 73 -12.19 -15.80 3.77
CA VAL A 73 -13.56 -16.29 3.53
C VAL A 73 -13.58 -17.76 3.07
N LYS A 74 -12.54 -18.23 2.38
CA LYS A 74 -12.48 -19.56 1.75
C LYS A 74 -11.57 -20.51 2.53
N LEU A 75 -12.15 -21.34 3.40
CA LEU A 75 -11.43 -22.35 4.20
C LEU A 75 -10.56 -23.31 3.37
N VAL A 76 -10.90 -23.56 2.10
CA VAL A 76 -10.10 -24.39 1.18
C VAL A 76 -8.72 -23.78 0.91
N TYR A 77 -8.58 -22.45 0.97
CA TYR A 77 -7.32 -21.73 0.76
C TYR A 77 -6.44 -21.62 2.02
N SER A 78 -6.85 -22.26 3.13
CA SER A 78 -6.03 -22.36 4.34
C SER A 78 -4.78 -23.21 4.12
N ARG A 79 -4.80 -24.15 3.17
CA ARG A 79 -3.62 -24.94 2.79
C ARG A 79 -2.77 -24.13 1.80
N GLU A 80 -1.57 -23.74 2.22
CA GLU A 80 -0.69 -22.86 1.42
C GLU A 80 -0.28 -23.46 0.07
N TRP A 81 0.05 -24.75 0.03
CA TRP A 81 0.47 -25.42 -1.21
C TRP A 81 -0.67 -25.48 -2.24
N LEU A 82 -1.90 -25.75 -1.79
CA LEU A 82 -3.11 -25.71 -2.62
C LEU A 82 -3.33 -24.31 -3.18
N TYR A 83 -3.19 -23.30 -2.33
CA TYR A 83 -3.34 -21.92 -2.74
C TYR A 83 -2.26 -21.51 -3.75
N ALA A 84 -0.99 -21.89 -3.53
CA ALA A 84 0.13 -21.60 -4.43
C ALA A 84 -0.05 -22.16 -5.85
N LEU A 85 -0.85 -23.23 -6.02
CA LEU A 85 -1.17 -23.79 -7.33
C LEU A 85 -2.21 -22.95 -8.10
N THR A 86 -3.02 -22.15 -7.39
CA THR A 86 -4.03 -21.27 -8.02
C THR A 86 -3.39 -20.01 -8.61
N LEU A 87 -4.07 -19.42 -9.61
CA LEU A 87 -3.65 -18.14 -10.19
C LEU A 87 -3.58 -17.02 -9.14
N ASP A 88 -4.59 -16.95 -8.27
CA ASP A 88 -4.65 -15.98 -7.18
C ASP A 88 -3.53 -16.18 -6.17
N GLY A 89 -3.15 -17.43 -5.85
CA GLY A 89 -2.03 -17.67 -4.96
C GLY A 89 -0.69 -17.34 -5.56
N ARG A 90 -0.46 -17.64 -6.85
CA ARG A 90 0.75 -17.18 -7.55
C ARG A 90 0.86 -15.65 -7.54
N ASP A 91 -0.25 -14.96 -7.78
CA ASP A 91 -0.29 -13.50 -7.75
C ASP A 91 -0.07 -12.96 -6.32
N PHE A 92 -0.66 -13.59 -5.31
CA PHE A 92 -0.42 -13.25 -3.90
C PHE A 92 1.05 -13.37 -3.53
N PHE A 93 1.69 -14.51 -3.81
CA PHE A 93 3.11 -14.71 -3.48
C PHE A 93 4.03 -13.77 -4.27
N ARG A 94 3.68 -13.42 -5.52
CA ARG A 94 4.40 -12.43 -6.32
C ARG A 94 4.34 -11.03 -5.68
N ASN A 95 3.15 -10.55 -5.34
CA ASN A 95 2.99 -9.24 -4.69
C ASN A 95 3.63 -9.24 -3.30
N LEU A 96 3.49 -10.32 -2.53
CA LEU A 96 4.10 -10.45 -1.21
C LEU A 96 5.64 -10.38 -1.30
N ASN A 97 6.26 -11.05 -2.27
CA ASN A 97 7.69 -10.96 -2.51
C ASN A 97 8.14 -9.53 -2.85
N TYR A 98 7.36 -8.81 -3.65
CA TYR A 98 7.62 -7.39 -3.95
C TYR A 98 7.56 -6.52 -2.68
N LEU A 99 6.52 -6.68 -1.84
CA LEU A 99 6.37 -5.95 -0.58
C LEU A 99 7.52 -6.23 0.40
N HIS A 100 7.95 -7.50 0.50
CA HIS A 100 9.11 -7.87 1.33
C HIS A 100 10.40 -7.22 0.82
N LYS A 101 10.68 -7.29 -0.49
CA LYS A 101 11.85 -6.64 -1.09
C LYS A 101 11.87 -5.13 -0.86
N PHE A 102 10.71 -4.48 -0.96
CA PHE A 102 10.57 -3.05 -0.67
C PHE A 102 10.96 -2.74 0.78
N THR A 103 10.43 -3.51 1.73
CA THR A 103 10.69 -3.32 3.16
C THR A 103 12.15 -3.62 3.51
N GLU A 104 12.71 -4.70 2.96
CA GLU A 104 14.11 -5.08 3.13
C GLU A 104 15.06 -4.00 2.60
N ASN A 105 14.74 -3.39 1.45
CA ASN A 105 15.52 -2.28 0.91
C ASN A 105 15.54 -1.07 1.86
N ILE A 106 14.40 -0.72 2.46
CA ILE A 106 14.32 0.36 3.46
C ILE A 106 15.15 0.01 4.70
N ILE A 107 15.02 -1.21 5.22
CA ILE A 107 15.80 -1.66 6.39
C ILE A 107 17.30 -1.59 6.09
N ARG A 108 17.72 -2.07 4.92
CA ARG A 108 19.10 -2.01 4.46
C ARG A 108 19.58 -0.56 4.41
N ASN A 109 18.83 0.34 3.78
CA ASN A 109 19.20 1.76 3.68
C ASN A 109 19.35 2.43 5.04
N ARG A 110 18.52 2.06 6.03
CA ARG A 110 18.68 2.55 7.41
C ARG A 110 19.96 2.02 8.07
N LYS A 111 20.31 0.75 7.87
CA LYS A 111 21.54 0.15 8.43
C LYS A 111 22.83 0.72 7.84
N TRP A 112 22.80 1.27 6.61
CA TRP A 112 23.97 1.93 6.02
C TRP A 112 24.25 3.32 6.60
N ILE A 113 23.26 3.95 7.25
CA ILE A 113 23.35 5.33 7.77
C ILE A 113 23.75 5.34 9.26
N THR A 114 23.60 4.20 9.96
CA THR A 114 24.00 4.01 11.37
C THR A 114 25.33 3.27 11.45
#